data_AF-A0A812VTL7-F1
#
_entry.id   AF-A0A812VTL7-F1
#
_cell.length_a   1.000
_cell.length_b   1.000
_cell.length_c   1.000
_cell.angle_alpha   90.00
_cell.angle_beta   90.00
_cell.angle_gamma   90.00
#
_symmetry.space_group_name_H-M   'P 1'
#
loop_
_entity.id
_entity.type
_entity.pdbx_description
1 polymer ?
#
loop_
_entity_poly.entity_id
_entity_poly.type
_entity_poly.pdbx_seq_one_letter_code
_entity_poly.pdbx_strand_id
1 'polypeptide(L)'
;MKEGAEELKSIHTCTDCPWCLLFLGSLGGLGVLYGYGVTHGELGKLYHGIDYQGRICGLEGPEGVPGKPYLFWCMNSAMTAADVSLNLKDPVCVSSCPGVPSALGGSLYAPVPECKLVSASQQINSYKTMIIMNRYCFPDRVQSVEGWAG
;
A
#
# COMPACT_ATOMS: atom_id res chain seq x y z
N MET A 1 -20.16 65.36 -19.82
CA MET A 1 -20.29 64.10 -19.05
C MET A 1 -19.33 63.02 -19.56
N LYS A 2 -18.03 63.33 -19.74
CA LYS A 2 -16.99 62.32 -20.03
C LYS A 2 -15.88 62.30 -18.98
N GLU A 3 -15.74 63.37 -18.21
CA GLU A 3 -14.67 63.51 -17.20
C GLU A 3 -14.94 62.78 -15.88
N GLY A 4 -16.16 62.29 -15.63
CA GLY A 4 -16.51 61.59 -14.38
C GLY A 4 -16.35 60.06 -14.40
N ALA A 5 -16.11 59.46 -15.57
CA ALA A 5 -16.00 58.00 -15.73
C ALA A 5 -14.55 57.50 -15.74
N GLU A 6 -13.58 58.39 -15.95
CA GLU A 6 -12.15 58.04 -16.01
C GLU A 6 -11.50 58.02 -14.62
N GLU A 7 -11.97 58.85 -13.68
CA GLU A 7 -11.41 58.96 -12.31
C GLU A 7 -11.76 57.77 -11.40
N LEU A 8 -12.91 57.11 -11.59
CA LEU A 8 -13.26 55.90 -10.83
C LEU A 8 -12.49 54.65 -11.28
N LYS A 9 -11.75 54.73 -12.40
CA LYS A 9 -11.03 53.60 -12.99
C LYS A 9 -9.60 53.45 -12.47
N SER A 10 -9.07 54.43 -11.73
CA SER A 10 -7.64 54.46 -11.38
C SER A 10 -7.28 54.06 -9.95
N ILE A 11 -8.22 53.58 -9.12
CA ILE A 11 -7.93 53.16 -7.72
C ILE A 11 -8.23 51.68 -7.48
N HIS A 12 -8.09 50.84 -8.49
CA HIS A 12 -8.06 49.39 -8.32
C HIS A 12 -6.66 48.92 -8.71
N THR A 13 -5.70 49.09 -7.79
CA THR A 13 -4.41 48.40 -7.88
C THR A 13 -4.75 46.91 -7.95
N CYS A 14 -4.59 46.30 -9.12
CA CYS A 14 -4.95 44.92 -9.36
C CYS A 14 -4.02 44.02 -8.54
N THR A 15 -4.39 43.79 -7.27
CA THR A 15 -3.65 42.93 -6.34
C THR A 15 -3.63 41.48 -6.84
N ASP A 16 -4.53 41.11 -7.74
CA ASP A 16 -4.62 39.78 -8.33
C ASP A 16 -3.41 39.40 -9.19
N CYS A 17 -2.80 40.35 -9.92
CA CYS A 17 -1.67 40.06 -10.80
C CYS A 17 -0.44 39.46 -10.07
N PRO A 18 0.11 40.06 -9.00
CA PRO A 18 1.24 39.47 -8.28
C PRO A 18 0.89 38.13 -7.62
N TRP A 19 -0.33 37.95 -7.10
CA TRP A 19 -0.77 36.69 -6.53
C TRP A 19 -0.93 35.58 -7.59
N CYS A 20 -1.45 35.92 -8.77
CA CYS A 20 -1.51 34.99 -9.90
C CYS A 20 -0.12 34.57 -10.37
N LEU A 21 0.86 35.48 -10.43
CA LEU A 21 2.24 35.14 -10.79
C LEU A 21 2.88 34.21 -9.75
N LEU A 22 2.65 34.46 -8.46
CA LEU A 22 3.13 33.58 -7.39
C LEU A 22 2.49 32.18 -7.51
N PHE A 23 1.19 32.10 -7.77
CA PHE A 23 0.48 30.84 -7.98
C PHE A 23 0.98 30.07 -9.22
N LEU A 24 1.21 30.76 -10.34
CA LEU A 24 1.79 30.12 -11.52
C LEU A 24 3.23 29.67 -11.27
N GLY A 25 4.00 30.45 -10.51
CA GLY A 25 5.33 30.07 -10.05
C GLY A 25 5.32 28.81 -9.18
N SER A 26 4.37 28.69 -8.25
CA SER A 26 4.24 27.51 -7.40
C SER A 26 3.80 26.28 -8.18
N LEU A 27 2.88 26.41 -9.16
CA LEU A 27 2.53 25.33 -10.07
C LEU A 27 3.71 24.89 -10.94
N GLY A 28 4.51 25.84 -11.45
CA GLY A 28 5.74 25.54 -12.18
C GLY A 28 6.74 24.79 -11.31
N GLY A 29 6.97 25.25 -10.08
CA GLY A 29 7.84 24.58 -9.10
C GLY A 29 7.38 23.16 -8.77
N LEU A 30 6.06 22.97 -8.57
CA LEU A 30 5.48 21.65 -8.36
C LEU A 30 5.64 20.75 -9.59
N GLY A 31 5.47 21.29 -10.80
CA GLY A 31 5.68 20.56 -12.05
C GLY A 31 7.12 20.07 -12.22
N VAL A 32 8.11 20.90 -11.84
CA VAL A 32 9.53 20.51 -11.85
C VAL A 32 9.80 19.41 -10.84
N LEU A 33 9.31 19.53 -9.60
CA LEU A 33 9.46 18.50 -8.57
C LEU A 33 8.77 17.19 -8.99
N TYR A 34 7.58 17.28 -9.59
CA TYR A 34 6.86 16.12 -10.11
C TYR A 34 7.64 15.45 -11.25
N GLY A 35 8.12 16.20 -12.23
CA GLY A 35 8.93 15.66 -13.33
C GLY A 35 10.23 15.02 -12.84
N TYR A 36 10.90 15.62 -11.86
CA TYR A 36 12.06 15.03 -11.20
C TYR A 36 11.69 13.73 -10.47
N GLY A 37 10.59 13.72 -9.73
CA GLY A 37 10.09 12.54 -9.01
C GLY A 37 9.67 11.39 -9.93
N VAL A 38 9.11 11.68 -11.11
CA VAL A 38 8.75 10.63 -12.09
C VAL A 38 9.98 10.05 -12.80
N THR A 39 11.00 10.87 -13.04
CA THR A 39 12.22 10.45 -13.76
C THR A 39 13.24 9.76 -12.87
N HIS A 40 13.34 10.16 -11.60
CA HIS A 40 14.34 9.63 -10.66
C HIS A 40 13.72 8.77 -9.55
N GLY A 41 12.41 8.88 -9.34
CA GLY A 41 11.71 8.09 -8.34
C GLY A 41 11.27 6.75 -8.89
N GLU A 42 11.50 5.69 -8.12
CA GLU A 42 10.89 4.40 -8.37
C GLU A 42 9.44 4.42 -7.89
N LEU A 43 8.54 5.00 -8.69
CA LEU A 43 7.09 5.03 -8.41
C LEU A 43 6.52 3.62 -8.14
N GLY A 44 7.17 2.58 -8.65
CA GLY A 44 6.88 1.19 -8.34
C GLY A 44 6.88 0.90 -6.83
N LYS A 45 7.79 1.50 -6.05
CA LYS A 45 7.85 1.35 -4.58
C LYS A 45 6.64 1.94 -3.86
N LEU A 46 5.91 2.88 -4.47
CA LEU A 46 4.73 3.51 -3.87
C LEU A 46 3.48 2.64 -3.97
N TYR A 47 3.38 1.84 -5.02
CA TYR A 47 2.18 1.03 -5.30
C TYR A 47 2.38 -0.47 -5.06
N HIS A 48 3.61 -0.96 -4.95
CA HIS A 48 3.89 -2.36 -4.69
C HIS A 48 4.26 -2.58 -3.23
N GLY A 49 3.94 -3.77 -2.71
CA GLY A 49 4.39 -4.18 -1.40
C GLY A 49 5.91 -4.39 -1.36
N ILE A 50 6.52 -4.08 -0.21
CA ILE A 50 7.94 -4.27 0.06
C ILE A 50 8.09 -5.36 1.12
N ASP A 51 8.86 -6.39 0.78
CA ASP A 51 9.21 -7.52 1.64
C ASP A 51 10.16 -7.10 2.78
N TYR A 52 10.32 -7.94 3.80
CA TYR A 52 11.26 -7.72 4.91
C TYR A 52 12.72 -7.45 4.46
N GLN A 53 13.11 -7.89 3.26
CA GLN A 53 14.43 -7.63 2.68
C GLN A 53 14.52 -6.33 1.87
N GLY A 54 13.47 -5.51 1.84
CA GLY A 54 13.44 -4.28 1.04
C GLY A 54 13.19 -4.50 -0.47
N ARG A 55 12.78 -5.72 -0.86
CA ARG A 55 12.50 -6.08 -2.26
C ARG A 55 11.05 -5.84 -2.61
N ILE A 56 10.78 -5.52 -3.88
CA ILE A 56 9.44 -5.19 -4.37
C ILE A 56 8.72 -6.45 -4.86
N CYS A 57 7.53 -6.73 -4.32
CA CYS A 57 6.71 -7.86 -4.75
C CYS A 57 6.21 -7.68 -6.19
N GLY A 58 6.44 -8.67 -7.05
CA GLY A 58 5.92 -8.71 -8.44
C GLY A 58 6.71 -7.89 -9.45
N LEU A 59 7.83 -7.28 -9.05
CA LEU A 59 8.72 -6.58 -9.97
C LEU A 59 9.73 -7.56 -10.58
N GLU A 60 9.99 -7.44 -11.88
CA GLU A 60 11.08 -8.15 -12.56
C GLU A 60 12.38 -7.34 -12.42
N GLY A 61 13.46 -7.98 -11.96
CA GLY A 61 14.77 -7.35 -11.83
C GLY A 61 15.48 -7.65 -10.50
N PRO A 62 16.68 -7.09 -10.28
CA PRO A 62 17.50 -7.38 -9.11
C PRO A 62 16.88 -6.89 -7.79
N GLU A 63 16.04 -5.86 -7.83
CA GLU A 63 15.33 -5.32 -6.66
C GLU A 63 13.92 -5.92 -6.46
N GLY A 64 13.51 -6.82 -7.35
CA GLY A 64 12.17 -7.38 -7.40
C GLY A 64 12.08 -8.84 -6.99
N VAL A 65 10.89 -9.26 -6.56
CA VAL A 65 10.55 -10.67 -6.35
C VAL A 65 9.63 -11.13 -7.49
N PRO A 66 10.20 -11.65 -8.61
CA PRO A 66 9.39 -12.09 -9.74
C PRO A 66 8.51 -13.28 -9.34
N GLY A 67 7.29 -13.31 -9.89
CA GLY A 67 6.31 -14.39 -9.63
C GLY A 67 5.63 -14.33 -8.25
N LYS A 68 5.93 -13.33 -7.42
CA LYS A 68 5.27 -13.12 -6.12
C LYS A 68 4.68 -11.71 -6.03
N PRO A 69 3.52 -11.46 -6.67
CA PRO A 69 2.97 -10.11 -6.79
C PRO A 69 2.22 -9.63 -5.55
N TYR A 70 1.95 -10.50 -4.57
CA TYR A 70 1.16 -10.15 -3.40
C TYR A 70 2.01 -10.00 -2.15
N LEU A 71 1.66 -9.03 -1.29
CA LEU A 71 2.25 -8.85 0.03
C LEU A 71 1.37 -9.52 1.09
N PHE A 72 1.98 -10.31 1.98
CA PHE A 72 1.31 -11.03 3.07
C PHE A 72 2.02 -10.77 4.40
N TRP A 73 1.24 -10.67 5.49
CA TRP A 73 1.78 -10.50 6.84
C TRP A 73 1.67 -11.79 7.62
N CYS A 74 2.81 -12.31 8.06
CA CYS A 74 2.88 -13.53 8.85
C CYS A 74 2.36 -13.31 10.27
N MET A 75 1.82 -14.36 10.89
CA MET A 75 1.36 -14.28 12.28
C MET A 75 2.56 -14.31 13.25
N ASN A 76 2.45 -13.57 14.34
CA ASN A 76 3.45 -13.55 15.42
C ASN A 76 3.18 -14.68 16.44
N SER A 77 1.90 -14.92 16.74
CA SER A 77 1.44 -15.97 17.65
C SER A 77 0.25 -16.75 17.06
N ALA A 78 -0.03 -17.92 17.63
CA ALA A 78 -1.22 -18.71 17.27
C ALA A 78 -2.50 -17.86 17.37
N MET A 79 -3.43 -18.09 16.45
CA MET A 79 -4.72 -17.42 16.38
C MET A 79 -5.49 -17.68 17.69
N THR A 80 -5.81 -16.63 18.45
CA THR A 80 -6.80 -16.74 19.54
C THR A 80 -8.16 -16.34 18.97
N ALA A 81 -9.24 -16.87 19.55
CA ALA A 81 -10.60 -16.63 19.07
C ALA A 81 -11.04 -15.14 19.07
N ALA A 82 -10.24 -14.25 19.64
CA ALA A 82 -10.51 -12.83 19.75
C ALA A 82 -9.62 -11.96 18.86
N ASP A 83 -8.37 -12.35 18.57
CA ASP A 83 -7.41 -11.46 17.90
C ASP A 83 -6.39 -12.21 17.04
N VAL A 84 -6.12 -11.66 15.85
CA VAL A 84 -5.01 -12.08 14.98
C VAL A 84 -3.83 -11.15 15.19
N SER A 85 -2.80 -11.67 15.85
CA SER A 85 -1.53 -10.97 16.01
C SER A 85 -0.67 -11.13 14.75
N LEU A 86 -0.61 -10.08 13.95
CA LEU A 86 0.20 -10.02 12.71
C LEU A 86 1.56 -9.37 12.99
N ASN A 87 2.62 -9.93 12.39
CA ASN A 87 3.90 -9.26 12.28
C ASN A 87 3.83 -8.23 11.15
N LEU A 88 3.56 -6.98 11.52
CA LEU A 88 3.54 -5.82 10.61
C LEU A 88 4.95 -5.35 10.21
N LYS A 89 5.98 -5.79 10.94
CA LYS A 89 7.35 -5.34 10.75
C LYS A 89 8.05 -6.09 9.62
N ASP A 90 7.76 -7.38 9.48
CA ASP A 90 8.44 -8.27 8.54
C ASP A 90 7.43 -8.94 7.58
N PRO A 91 6.86 -8.20 6.61
CA PRO A 91 5.96 -8.76 5.61
C PRO A 91 6.72 -9.58 4.56
N VAL A 92 6.01 -10.51 3.89
CA VAL A 92 6.58 -11.40 2.88
C VAL A 92 5.85 -11.32 1.54
N CYS A 93 6.58 -11.43 0.43
CA CYS A 93 5.99 -11.59 -0.90
C CYS A 93 5.52 -13.03 -1.15
N VAL A 94 4.30 -13.20 -1.66
CA VAL A 94 3.68 -14.50 -1.99
C VAL A 94 3.13 -14.52 -3.42
N SER A 95 3.09 -15.70 -4.04
CA SER A 95 2.53 -15.90 -5.39
C SER A 95 1.00 -15.87 -5.41
N SER A 96 0.37 -16.28 -4.30
CA SER A 96 -1.08 -16.29 -4.13
C SER A 96 -1.45 -16.10 -2.66
N CYS A 97 -2.53 -15.36 -2.39
CA CYS A 97 -3.02 -15.16 -1.03
C CYS A 97 -3.64 -16.46 -0.44
N PRO A 98 -3.34 -16.80 0.83
CA PRO A 98 -3.93 -17.97 1.49
C PRO A 98 -5.41 -17.70 1.80
N GLY A 99 -6.31 -18.34 1.07
CA GLY A 99 -7.77 -18.23 1.29
C GLY A 99 -8.49 -19.57 1.26
N VAL A 100 -7.81 -20.64 0.85
CA VAL A 100 -8.38 -21.99 0.80
C VAL A 100 -8.15 -22.70 2.14
N PRO A 101 -9.17 -23.37 2.69
CA PRO A 101 -8.99 -24.17 3.87
C PRO A 101 -8.03 -25.34 3.61
N SER A 102 -7.11 -25.56 4.53
CA SER A 102 -6.17 -26.68 4.46
C SER A 102 -6.83 -27.97 4.94
N ALA A 103 -6.87 -29.00 4.10
CA ALA A 103 -7.36 -30.32 4.49
C ALA A 103 -6.32 -31.15 5.29
N LEU A 104 -5.09 -30.65 5.45
CA LEU A 104 -3.97 -31.40 6.02
C LEU A 104 -3.31 -30.63 7.16
N GLY A 105 -3.46 -31.14 8.39
CA GLY A 105 -2.58 -30.87 9.52
C GLY A 105 -2.83 -29.55 10.27
N GLY A 106 -3.77 -29.56 11.22
CA GLY A 106 -3.82 -28.65 12.38
C GLY A 106 -3.94 -27.13 12.12
N SER A 107 -3.93 -26.69 10.87
CA SER A 107 -4.06 -25.30 10.44
C SER A 107 -5.28 -25.12 9.57
N LEU A 108 -6.03 -24.04 9.80
CA LEU A 108 -7.29 -23.79 9.08
C LEU A 108 -7.05 -23.42 7.61
N TYR A 109 -5.87 -22.92 7.23
CA TYR A 109 -5.56 -22.41 5.89
C TYR A 109 -4.21 -22.91 5.35
N ALA A 110 -4.00 -22.78 4.03
CA ALA A 110 -2.77 -23.19 3.36
C ALA A 110 -1.52 -22.53 3.99
N PRO A 111 -0.50 -23.30 4.40
CA PRO A 111 0.69 -22.74 5.00
C PRO A 111 1.50 -21.91 4.00
N VAL A 112 1.94 -20.72 4.42
CA VAL A 112 2.83 -19.84 3.64
C VAL A 112 4.28 -20.14 4.00
N PRO A 113 5.06 -20.83 3.14
CA PRO A 113 6.42 -21.25 3.47
C PRO A 113 7.39 -20.09 3.73
N GLU A 114 7.14 -18.93 3.15
CA GLU A 114 7.92 -17.71 3.30
C GLU A 114 7.90 -17.19 4.74
N CYS A 115 6.84 -17.49 5.51
CA CYS A 115 6.73 -17.09 6.91
C CYS A 115 7.75 -17.77 7.83
N LYS A 116 8.37 -18.88 7.39
CA LYS A 116 9.46 -19.54 8.14
C LYS A 116 10.68 -18.64 8.33
N LEU A 117 10.84 -17.63 7.48
CA LEU A 117 12.01 -16.76 7.46
C LEU A 117 11.87 -15.55 8.40
N VAL A 118 10.63 -15.17 8.74
CA VAL A 118 10.31 -13.91 9.45
C VAL A 118 9.57 -14.12 10.77
N SER A 119 8.86 -15.24 10.94
CA SER A 119 8.15 -15.51 12.18
C SER A 119 9.10 -16.12 13.21
N ALA A 120 9.24 -15.44 14.36
CA ALA A 120 9.98 -15.94 15.52
C ALA A 120 9.34 -17.22 16.10
N SER A 121 8.02 -17.39 15.90
CA SER A 121 7.33 -18.64 16.10
C SER A 121 7.42 -19.45 14.80
N GLN A 122 7.92 -20.69 14.84
CA GLN A 122 7.97 -21.60 13.68
C GLN A 122 6.56 -22.04 13.18
N GLN A 123 5.53 -21.27 13.50
CA GLN A 123 4.15 -21.52 13.15
C GLN A 123 3.91 -21.01 11.72
N ILE A 124 3.71 -21.95 10.79
CA ILE A 124 3.39 -21.67 9.38
C ILE A 124 1.87 -21.43 9.22
N ASN A 125 1.21 -21.01 10.30
CA ASN A 125 -0.23 -20.82 10.33
C ASN A 125 -0.60 -19.60 9.49
N SER A 126 -1.59 -19.80 8.64
CA SER A 126 -2.14 -18.74 7.78
C SER A 126 -3.59 -18.48 8.16
N TYR A 127 -4.13 -17.37 7.70
CA TYR A 127 -5.49 -16.93 8.00
C TYR A 127 -6.24 -16.63 6.71
N LYS A 128 -7.57 -16.56 6.79
CA LYS A 128 -8.42 -16.15 5.66
C LYS A 128 -7.99 -14.75 5.20
N THR A 129 -7.57 -14.65 3.96
CA THR A 129 -7.22 -13.37 3.34
C THR A 129 -8.17 -13.00 2.22
N MET A 130 -8.37 -11.70 2.07
CA MET A 130 -8.99 -11.07 0.92
C MET A 130 -7.96 -10.25 0.16
N ILE A 131 -8.07 -10.24 -1.17
CA ILE A 131 -7.17 -9.50 -2.04
C ILE A 131 -7.62 -8.03 -2.06
N ILE A 132 -6.72 -7.12 -1.69
CA ILE A 132 -6.92 -5.67 -1.78
C ILE A 132 -5.98 -5.09 -2.82
N MET A 133 -6.51 -4.23 -3.70
CA MET A 133 -5.77 -3.58 -4.80
C MET A 133 -4.98 -4.56 -5.70
N ASN A 134 -5.40 -5.82 -5.77
CA ASN A 134 -4.72 -6.89 -6.50
C ASN A 134 -3.23 -7.08 -6.12
N ARG A 135 -2.86 -6.69 -4.89
CA ARG A 135 -1.46 -6.58 -4.45
C ARG A 135 -1.25 -6.91 -2.97
N TYR A 136 -2.29 -6.86 -2.15
CA TYR A 136 -2.19 -7.09 -0.72
C TYR A 136 -3.13 -8.22 -0.30
N CYS A 137 -2.62 -9.14 0.52
CA CYS A 137 -3.40 -10.17 1.19
C CYS A 137 -3.77 -9.65 2.58
N PHE A 138 -4.97 -9.12 2.73
CA PHE A 138 -5.45 -8.54 3.99
C PHE A 138 -6.33 -9.54 4.74
N PRO A 139 -6.30 -9.59 6.08
CA PRO A 139 -7.22 -10.43 6.84
C PRO A 139 -8.68 -10.11 6.51
N ASP A 140 -9.47 -11.14 6.24
CA ASP A 140 -10.92 -11.01 6.14
C ASP A 140 -11.48 -10.66 7.54
N ARG A 141 -12.40 -9.69 7.62
CA ARG A 141 -13.05 -9.31 8.88
C ARG A 141 -13.97 -10.41 9.43
N VAL A 142 -14.30 -11.40 8.60
CA VAL A 142 -15.09 -12.58 8.97
C VAL A 142 -14.14 -13.76 9.22
N GLN A 143 -13.44 -13.71 10.34
CA GLN A 143 -12.72 -14.88 10.88
C GLN A 143 -13.56 -15.72 11.83
N SER A 144 -14.84 -15.37 12.01
CA SER A 144 -15.78 -16.11 12.85
C SER A 144 -16.11 -17.45 12.21
N VAL A 145 -15.37 -18.49 12.61
CA VAL A 145 -15.89 -19.85 12.87
C VAL A 145 -17.10 -20.27 12.03
N GLU A 146 -16.93 -20.49 10.73
CA GLU A 146 -17.90 -21.23 9.91
C GLU A 146 -17.83 -22.76 10.16
N GLY A 147 -17.43 -23.17 11.37
CA GLY A 147 -17.13 -24.56 11.73
C GLY A 147 -18.01 -25.18 12.83
N TRP A 148 -19.06 -24.49 13.30
CA TRP A 148 -19.98 -25.01 14.34
C TRP A 148 -21.46 -24.90 13.91
N ALA A 149 -21.75 -25.28 12.67
CA ALA A 149 -23.12 -25.55 12.21
C ALA A 149 -23.12 -26.74 11.25
N GLY A 150 -23.14 -27.94 11.85
CA GLY A 150 -23.23 -29.23 11.18
C GLY A 150 -23.33 -30.33 12.21
#